data_AF-A0A809ZHD5-F1
#
_entry.id   AF-A0A809ZHD5-F1
#
_cell.length_a   1.000
_cell.length_b   1.000
_cell.length_c   1.000
_cell.angle_alpha   90.00
_cell.angle_beta   90.00
_cell.angle_gamma   90.00
#
_symmetry.space_group_name_H-M   'P 1'
#
loop_
_entity.id
_entity.type
_entity.pdbx_description
1 polymer ?
#
loop_
_entity_poly.entity_id
_entity_poly.type
_entity_poly.pdbx_seq_one_letter_code
_entity_poly.pdbx_strand_id
1 'polypeptide(L)' 'MTENTHQDATRRNRLLEAAHEEMVKFERKENEFRKRDRQERAAELHLPLDVIKVH' A
#
# COMPACT_ATOMS: atom_id res chain seq x y z
N MET A 1 16.99 35.85 6.47
CA MET A 1 17.65 34.54 6.32
C MET A 1 16.79 33.37 6.81
N THR A 2 15.86 33.54 7.75
CA THR A 2 15.00 32.47 8.31
C THR A 2 13.77 32.10 7.45
N GLU A 3 13.32 32.99 6.57
CA GLU A 3 12.12 32.78 5.74
C GLU A 3 12.32 31.69 4.67
N ASN A 4 13.50 31.61 4.05
CA ASN A 4 13.83 30.54 3.09
C ASN A 4 13.77 29.15 3.74
N THR A 5 14.26 29.03 4.98
CA THR A 5 14.26 27.75 5.71
C THR A 5 12.85 27.25 6.02
N HIS A 6 11.90 28.16 6.32
CA HIS A 6 10.51 27.80 6.55
C HIS A 6 9.78 27.39 5.25
N GLN A 7 10.07 28.05 4.13
CA GLN A 7 9.50 27.69 2.84
C GLN A 7 9.99 26.32 2.36
N ASP A 8 11.29 26.03 2.51
CA ASP A 8 11.86 24.73 2.17
C ASP A 8 11.30 23.59 3.04
N ALA A 9 11.15 23.83 4.34
CA ALA A 9 10.54 22.85 5.26
C ALA A 9 9.08 22.56 4.86
N THR A 10 8.31 23.58 4.50
CA THR A 10 6.91 23.44 4.07
C THR A 10 6.81 22.63 2.77
N ARG A 11 7.67 22.92 1.79
CA ARG A 11 7.70 22.17 0.52
C ARG A 11 8.08 20.71 0.74
N ARG A 12 9.08 20.45 1.58
CA ARG A 12 9.52 19.09 1.92
C ARG A 12 8.41 18.30 2.59
N ASN A 13 7.72 18.90 3.57
CA ASN A 13 6.65 18.22 4.29
C ASN A 13 5.49 17.84 3.37
N ARG A 14 5.07 18.74 2.48
CA ARG A 14 4.05 18.42 1.47
C ARG A 14 4.45 17.27 0.56
N LEU A 15 5.72 17.21 0.15
CA LEU A 15 6.22 16.11 -0.67
C LEU A 15 6.19 14.78 0.09
N LEU A 16 6.59 14.78 1.36
CA LEU A 16 6.56 13.59 2.20
C LEU A 16 5.13 13.10 2.45
N GLU A 17 4.20 14.01 2.70
CA GLU A 17 2.76 13.69 2.84
C GLU A 17 2.21 13.06 1.57
N ALA A 18 2.47 13.66 0.40
CA ALA A 18 2.04 13.11 -0.88
C ALA A 18 2.67 11.73 -1.16
N ALA A 19 3.95 11.55 -0.87
CA ALA A 19 4.62 10.26 -1.02
C ALA A 19 4.01 9.18 -0.11
N HIS A 20 3.69 9.54 1.13
CA HIS A 20 3.05 8.63 2.07
C HIS A 20 1.64 8.24 1.63
N GLU A 21 0.85 9.19 1.12
CA GLU A 21 -0.48 8.89 0.57
C GLU A 21 -0.41 7.90 -0.60
N GLU A 22 0.54 8.08 -1.52
CA GLU A 22 0.73 7.17 -2.64
C GLU A 22 1.21 5.79 -2.21
N MET A 23 2.09 5.70 -1.20
CA MET A 23 2.47 4.43 -0.60
C MET A 23 1.28 3.68 -0.02
N VAL A 24 0.43 4.35 0.76
CA VAL A 24 -0.77 3.73 1.36
C VAL A 24 -1.74 3.25 0.27
N LYS A 25 -1.90 4.02 -0.81
CA LYS A 25 -2.72 3.60 -1.97
C LYS A 25 -2.14 2.36 -2.66
N PHE A 26 -0.83 2.32 -2.82
CA PHE A 26 -0.13 1.18 -3.43
C PHE A 26 -0.30 -0.08 -2.59
N GLU A 27 -0.03 -0.02 -1.28
CA GLU A 27 -0.16 -1.16 -0.37
C GLU A 27 -1.59 -1.72 -0.35
N ARG A 28 -2.61 -0.85 -0.38
CA ARG A 28 -4.01 -1.28 -0.47
C ARG A 28 -4.28 -2.05 -1.75
N LYS A 29 -3.85 -1.51 -2.90
CA LYS A 29 -4.03 -2.15 -4.21
C LYS A 29 -3.29 -3.48 -4.28
N GLU A 30 -2.05 -3.55 -3.79
CA GLU A 30 -1.26 -4.78 -3.77
C GLU A 30 -1.89 -5.85 -2.89
N ASN A 31 -2.40 -5.47 -1.71
CA ASN A 31 -3.11 -6.38 -0.83
C ASN A 31 -4.40 -6.92 -1.46
N GLU A 32 -5.18 -6.07 -2.13
CA GLU A 32 -6.38 -6.50 -2.85
C GLU A 32 -6.03 -7.42 -4.01
N PHE A 33 -4.99 -7.08 -4.79
CA PHE A 33 -4.51 -7.90 -5.88
C PHE A 33 -4.06 -9.28 -5.38
N ARG A 34 -3.27 -9.35 -4.31
CA ARG A 34 -2.84 -10.61 -3.69
C ARG A 34 -4.00 -11.46 -3.20
N LYS A 35 -5.03 -10.84 -2.62
CA LYS A 35 -6.23 -11.57 -2.19
C LYS A 35 -6.97 -12.17 -3.39
N ARG A 36 -7.14 -11.40 -4.46
CA ARG A 36 -7.80 -11.86 -5.69
C ARG A 36 -7.00 -12.96 -6.39
N ASP A 37 -5.70 -12.75 -6.60
CA ASP A 37 -4.80 -13.77 -7.17
C ASP A 37 -4.86 -15.08 -6.38
N ARG A 38 -4.81 -14.99 -5.04
CA ARG A 38 -4.94 -16.18 -4.19
C ARG A 38 -6.29 -16.89 -4.37
N GLN A 39 -7.39 -16.15 -4.48
CA GLN A 39 -8.72 -16.69 -4.71
C GLN A 39 -8.84 -17.34 -6.08
N GLU A 40 -8.40 -16.66 -7.13
CA GLU A 40 -8.42 -17.15 -8.52
C GLU A 40 -7.61 -18.43 -8.66
N ARG A 41 -6.38 -18.45 -8.14
CA ARG A 41 -5.51 -19.63 -8.18
C ARG A 41 -6.06 -20.79 -7.37
N ALA A 42 -6.68 -20.51 -6.22
CA ALA A 42 -7.31 -21.56 -5.44
C ALA A 42 -8.56 -22.12 -6.12
N ALA A 43 -9.34 -21.29 -6.81
CA ALA A 43 -10.47 -21.75 -7.60
C ALA A 43 -10.00 -22.63 -8.77
N GLU A 44 -8.94 -22.22 -9.49
CA GLU A 44 -8.34 -23.00 -10.56
C GLU A 44 -7.85 -24.37 -10.07
N LEU A 45 -7.14 -24.39 -8.94
CA LEU A 45 -6.57 -25.60 -8.35
C LEU A 45 -7.55 -26.36 -7.43
N HIS A 46 -8.80 -25.90 -7.29
CA HIS A 46 -9.80 -26.45 -6.37
C HIS A 46 -9.29 -26.60 -4.93
N LEU A 47 -8.45 -25.66 -4.48
CA LEU A 47 -7.83 -25.69 -3.17
C LEU A 47 -8.74 -25.06 -2.11
N PRO A 48 -8.88 -25.69 -0.92
CA PRO A 48 -9.68 -25.13 0.15
C PRO A 48 -8.91 -24.01 0.87
N LEU A 49 -9.22 -22.76 0.55
CA LEU A 49 -8.58 -21.59 1.17
C LEU A 49 -8.91 -21.42 2.67
N ASP A 50 -10.11 -21.81 3.09
CA ASP A 50 -10.61 -21.59 4.45
C ASP A 50 -10.08 -22.61 5.48
N VAL A 51 -9.39 -23.65 5.02
CA VAL A 51 -8.89 -24.73 5.88
C VAL A 51 -7.47 -24.44 6.39
N ILE A 52 -6.68 -23.65 5.65
CA ILE A 52 -5.29 -23.33 6.01
C ILE A 52 -5.26 -22.03 6.81
N LYS A 53 -5.48 -22.12 8.13
CA LYS A 53 -5.19 -21.03 9.08
C LYS A 53 -3.69 -20.91 9.28
N VAL A 54 -3.06 -19.99 8.55
CA VAL A 54 -1.71 -19.51 8.89
C VAL A 54 -1.88 -18.58 10.08
N HIS A 55 -1.41 -19.02 11.24
CA HIS A 55 -1.48 -18.28 12.51
C HIS A 55 -0.40 -17.21 12.56
#